data_AF-A0A2V9UKX0-F1
#
_entry.id   AF-A0A2V9UKX0-F1
#
_cell.length_a   1.000
_cell.length_b   1.000
_cell.length_c   1.000
_cell.angle_alpha   90.00
_cell.angle_beta   90.00
_cell.angle_gamma   90.00
#
_symmetry.space_group_name_H-M   'P 1'
#
loop_
_entity.id
_entity.type
_entity.pdbx_description
1 polymer ?
#
loop_
_entity_poly.entity_id
_entity_poly.type
_entity_poly.pdbx_seq_one_letter_code
_entity_poly.pdbx_strand_id
1 'polypeptide(L)'
;MQPGRLRSLQALGIFCGFAAGAWLGGAEAPIKLVNPDVSPITVSLIMVCGVFLARWSVPAFVRGTAHVRSDVRQAPHLVIWAVLAGCMWAVANTLTIYAIRDVGLSIAFPLWNSNSLLGILWGFLLFNELHYAGWKRWLGVLGGAIGMFSGATLLAIASSTQAAPGKATLGVLAALGAGVLWGTMYIPYRKAYLTGMNPLSFVTFFTVGELLTMTVLAVGYRGAVPLWHELQSSRSVLFWLMLGGFVWVLGDLFQQYATKYVGISRGIPLSNTNQLWGLLWGLLVFHELRGAGQRVYLEVIGGSIVMALGAVAIALSSATEREHASWQDAADREGQRYGIENGYVRAGMEGREFGVEATRRTLLDWLLIGGTSAIFMALAAIARLPSVNIHMGWAVTITAAMLALLGWCGIALWRTTRFR
;
A
#
# COMPACT_ATOMS: atom_id res chain seq x y z
N MET A 1 6.39 6.11 -27.45
CA MET A 1 5.16 6.75 -26.92
C MET A 1 5.15 8.24 -27.26
N GLN A 2 3.99 8.86 -27.53
CA GLN A 2 3.92 10.32 -27.75
C GLN A 2 4.25 11.10 -26.45
N PRO A 3 5.07 12.16 -26.47
CA PRO A 3 5.47 12.91 -25.26
C PRO A 3 4.31 13.43 -24.41
N GLY A 4 3.20 13.83 -25.05
CA GLY A 4 2.00 14.29 -24.34
C GLY A 4 1.32 13.18 -23.52
N ARG A 5 1.30 11.94 -24.04
CA ARG A 5 0.75 10.78 -23.33
C ARG A 5 1.60 10.42 -22.12
N LEU A 6 2.91 10.47 -22.25
CA LEU A 6 3.85 10.22 -21.15
C LEU A 6 3.63 11.19 -19.99
N ARG A 7 3.55 12.49 -20.28
CA ARG A 7 3.29 13.53 -19.26
C ARG A 7 1.94 13.32 -18.57
N SER A 8 0.91 12.94 -19.33
CA SER A 8 -0.41 12.63 -18.78
C SER A 8 -0.40 11.44 -17.83
N LEU A 9 0.30 10.35 -18.18
CA LEU A 9 0.45 9.19 -17.29
C LEU A 9 1.29 9.52 -16.05
N GLN A 10 2.36 10.30 -16.19
CA GLN A 10 3.17 10.73 -15.05
C GLN A 10 2.36 11.58 -14.07
N ALA A 11 1.62 12.57 -14.56
CA ALA A 11 0.74 13.39 -13.73
C ALA A 11 -0.33 12.53 -13.02
N LEU A 12 -0.90 11.56 -13.74
CA LEU A 12 -1.83 10.59 -13.17
C LEU A 12 -1.18 9.76 -12.06
N GLY A 13 0.05 9.26 -12.26
CA GLY A 13 0.79 8.51 -11.26
C GLY A 13 1.11 9.33 -10.01
N ILE A 14 1.47 10.60 -10.15
CA ILE A 14 1.66 11.52 -9.01
C ILE A 14 0.34 11.68 -8.24
N PHE A 15 -0.76 11.90 -8.95
CA PHE A 15 -2.07 12.05 -8.34
C PHE A 15 -2.54 10.78 -7.62
N CYS A 16 -2.30 9.60 -8.21
CA CYS A 16 -2.51 8.32 -7.55
C CYS A 16 -1.64 8.19 -6.29
N GLY A 17 -0.38 8.65 -6.31
CA GLY A 17 0.49 8.61 -5.12
C GLY A 17 -0.07 9.41 -3.94
N PHE A 18 -0.61 10.61 -4.18
CA PHE A 18 -1.28 11.40 -3.12
C PHE A 18 -2.59 10.76 -2.65
N ALA A 19 -3.40 10.23 -3.57
CA ALA A 19 -4.60 9.50 -3.21
C ALA A 19 -4.28 8.25 -2.38
N ALA A 20 -3.19 7.54 -2.72
CA ALA A 20 -2.71 6.41 -1.95
C ALA A 20 -2.42 6.80 -0.51
N GLY A 21 -1.72 7.92 -0.29
CA GLY A 21 -1.48 8.46 1.05
C GLY A 21 -2.78 8.64 1.85
N ALA A 22 -3.78 9.29 1.27
CA ALA A 22 -5.06 9.53 1.93
C ALA A 22 -5.76 8.25 2.40
N TRP A 23 -5.81 7.24 1.53
CA TRP A 23 -6.51 5.98 1.81
C TRP A 23 -5.71 5.05 2.72
N LEU A 24 -4.38 5.01 2.58
CA LEU A 24 -3.51 4.25 3.50
C LEU A 24 -3.55 4.83 4.92
N GLY A 25 -3.52 6.16 5.06
CA GLY A 25 -3.60 6.82 6.38
C GLY A 25 -5.00 6.71 6.99
N GLY A 26 -6.05 6.80 6.16
CA GLY A 26 -7.43 6.62 6.63
C GLY A 26 -7.79 5.18 7.02
N ALA A 27 -7.03 4.18 6.55
CA ALA A 27 -7.21 2.79 6.96
C ALA A 27 -6.92 2.56 8.45
N GLU A 28 -6.15 3.45 9.10
CA GLU A 28 -5.89 3.40 10.53
C GLU A 28 -7.14 3.67 11.37
N ALA A 29 -8.07 4.48 10.87
CA ALA A 29 -9.23 4.91 11.66
C ALA A 29 -10.13 3.73 12.08
N PRO A 30 -10.57 2.82 11.20
CA PRO A 30 -11.30 1.61 11.61
C PRO A 30 -10.51 0.69 12.54
N ILE A 31 -9.18 0.61 12.37
CA ILE A 31 -8.32 -0.27 13.19
C ILE A 31 -8.24 0.26 14.62
N LYS A 32 -8.12 1.57 14.80
CA LYS A 32 -8.05 2.24 16.12
C LYS A 32 -9.33 2.14 16.93
N LEU A 33 -10.45 1.82 16.30
CA LEU A 33 -11.69 1.55 17.01
C LEU A 33 -11.60 0.22 17.78
N VAL A 34 -10.70 -0.70 17.45
CA VAL A 34 -10.76 -2.06 18.02
C VAL A 34 -10.03 -2.20 19.38
N ASN A 35 -10.65 -2.95 20.29
CA ASN A 35 -10.18 -3.19 21.66
C ASN A 35 -8.75 -3.77 21.73
N PRO A 36 -7.97 -3.43 22.77
CA PRO A 36 -6.59 -3.89 22.98
C PRO A 36 -6.44 -5.38 23.33
N ASP A 37 -7.54 -6.10 23.58
CA ASP A 37 -7.51 -7.47 24.08
C ASP A 37 -7.30 -8.55 22.99
N VAL A 38 -7.33 -8.17 21.70
CA VAL A 38 -7.10 -9.09 20.58
C VAL A 38 -5.62 -9.12 20.23
N SER A 39 -5.07 -10.32 20.02
CA SER A 39 -3.69 -10.47 19.60
C SER A 39 -3.38 -9.69 18.32
N PRO A 40 -2.20 -9.05 18.22
CA PRO A 40 -1.77 -8.41 16.99
C PRO A 40 -1.78 -9.35 15.76
N ILE A 41 -1.41 -10.63 15.93
CA ILE A 41 -1.41 -11.61 14.83
C ILE A 41 -2.85 -11.92 14.37
N THR A 42 -3.78 -12.05 15.30
CA THR A 42 -5.20 -12.28 15.01
C THR A 42 -5.82 -11.05 14.35
N VAL A 43 -5.48 -9.84 14.84
CA VAL A 43 -5.85 -8.57 14.20
C VAL A 43 -5.36 -8.53 12.75
N SER A 44 -4.09 -8.84 12.50
CA SER A 44 -3.54 -8.86 11.14
C SER A 44 -4.21 -9.90 10.25
N LEU A 45 -4.53 -11.10 10.75
CA LEU A 45 -5.27 -12.10 9.98
C LEU A 45 -6.66 -11.58 9.57
N ILE A 46 -7.41 -10.99 10.50
CA ILE A 46 -8.74 -10.43 10.23
C ILE A 46 -8.65 -9.30 9.19
N MET A 47 -7.66 -8.42 9.34
CA MET A 47 -7.40 -7.36 8.35
C MET A 47 -7.10 -7.95 6.96
N VAL A 48 -6.25 -8.98 6.88
CA VAL A 48 -5.92 -9.64 5.62
C VAL A 48 -7.14 -10.33 4.99
N CYS A 49 -8.09 -10.84 5.78
CA CYS A 49 -9.38 -11.29 5.23
C CYS A 49 -10.15 -10.15 4.55
N GLY A 50 -10.15 -8.95 5.15
CA GLY A 50 -10.74 -7.75 4.54
C GLY A 50 -10.01 -7.33 3.25
N VAL A 51 -8.68 -7.38 3.26
CA VAL A 51 -7.82 -7.14 2.09
C VAL A 51 -8.13 -8.13 0.96
N PHE A 52 -8.27 -9.41 1.29
CA PHE A 52 -8.59 -10.46 0.33
C PHE A 52 -9.93 -10.21 -0.36
N LEU A 53 -10.98 -9.91 0.42
CA LEU A 53 -12.29 -9.58 -0.13
C LEU A 53 -12.24 -8.33 -1.02
N ALA A 54 -11.52 -7.28 -0.60
CA ALA A 54 -11.36 -6.07 -1.37
C ALA A 54 -10.61 -6.31 -2.70
N ARG A 55 -9.51 -7.07 -2.68
CA ARG A 55 -8.68 -7.33 -3.87
C ARG A 55 -9.33 -8.26 -4.88
N TRP A 56 -10.40 -8.99 -4.51
CA TRP A 56 -11.22 -9.73 -5.46
C TRP A 56 -12.46 -8.94 -5.91
N SER A 57 -13.14 -8.27 -4.98
CA SER A 57 -14.38 -7.53 -5.29
C SER A 57 -14.14 -6.22 -6.05
N VAL A 58 -13.10 -5.45 -5.71
CA VAL A 58 -12.83 -4.16 -6.35
C VAL A 58 -12.44 -4.33 -7.83
N PRO A 59 -11.46 -5.20 -8.20
CA PRO A 59 -11.20 -5.49 -9.61
C PRO A 59 -12.41 -6.05 -10.36
N ALA A 60 -13.18 -6.95 -9.73
CA ALA A 60 -14.42 -7.49 -10.31
C ALA A 60 -15.45 -6.38 -10.57
N PHE A 61 -15.58 -5.41 -9.66
CA PHE A 61 -16.44 -4.25 -9.85
C PHE A 61 -15.92 -3.31 -10.95
N VAL A 62 -14.63 -2.96 -10.93
CA VAL A 62 -14.07 -1.97 -11.86
C VAL A 62 -13.98 -2.52 -13.29
N ARG A 63 -13.54 -3.76 -13.48
CA ARG A 63 -13.27 -4.35 -14.81
C ARG A 63 -13.82 -5.74 -15.07
N GLY A 64 -14.23 -6.45 -14.02
CA GLY A 64 -14.58 -7.87 -14.12
C GLY A 64 -13.34 -8.77 -14.12
N THR A 65 -13.52 -9.99 -13.61
CA THR A 65 -12.48 -11.01 -13.45
C THR A 65 -11.99 -11.60 -14.77
N ALA A 66 -12.74 -11.43 -15.86
CA ALA A 66 -12.31 -11.86 -17.19
C ALA A 66 -11.01 -11.18 -17.63
N HIS A 67 -10.78 -9.93 -17.24
CA HIS A 67 -9.53 -9.22 -17.52
C HIS A 67 -8.34 -9.84 -16.77
N VAL A 68 -8.54 -10.23 -15.50
CA VAL A 68 -7.52 -10.93 -14.70
C VAL A 68 -7.11 -12.22 -15.40
N ARG A 69 -8.08 -12.98 -15.92
CA ARG A 69 -7.80 -14.21 -16.69
C ARG A 69 -7.01 -13.92 -17.97
N SER A 70 -7.31 -12.83 -18.66
CA SER A 70 -6.60 -12.42 -19.89
C SER A 70 -5.13 -12.08 -19.59
N ASP A 71 -4.89 -11.26 -18.56
CA ASP A 71 -3.53 -10.90 -18.14
C ASP A 71 -2.71 -12.13 -17.71
N VAL A 72 -3.32 -13.06 -17.00
CA VAL A 72 -2.65 -14.32 -16.59
C VAL A 72 -2.30 -15.20 -17.79
N ARG A 73 -3.15 -15.22 -18.83
CA ARG A 73 -2.83 -15.98 -20.06
C ARG A 73 -1.62 -15.40 -20.79
N GLN A 74 -1.47 -14.07 -20.77
CA GLN A 74 -0.34 -13.38 -21.40
C GLN A 74 0.95 -13.53 -20.58
N ALA A 75 0.86 -13.47 -19.25
CA ALA A 75 2.03 -13.49 -18.38
C ALA A 75 1.82 -14.39 -17.13
N PRO A 76 1.72 -15.72 -17.30
CA PRO A 76 1.36 -16.64 -16.22
C PRO A 76 2.42 -16.70 -15.11
N HIS A 77 3.70 -16.52 -15.46
CA HIS A 77 4.80 -16.53 -14.51
C HIS A 77 4.67 -15.43 -13.44
N LEU A 78 3.97 -14.33 -13.73
CA LEU A 78 3.75 -13.22 -12.79
C LEU A 78 2.84 -13.59 -11.63
N VAL A 79 2.02 -14.64 -11.75
CA VAL A 79 1.23 -15.15 -10.62
C VAL A 79 2.13 -15.59 -9.48
N ILE A 80 3.24 -16.28 -9.79
CA ILE A 80 4.22 -16.72 -8.79
C ILE A 80 4.88 -15.51 -8.14
N TRP A 81 5.25 -14.50 -8.93
CA TRP A 81 5.83 -13.25 -8.42
C TRP A 81 4.86 -12.49 -7.51
N ALA A 82 3.57 -12.46 -7.85
CA ALA A 82 2.53 -11.85 -7.04
C ALA A 82 2.38 -12.57 -5.70
N VAL A 83 2.26 -13.90 -5.72
CA VAL A 83 2.15 -14.71 -4.49
C VAL A 83 3.39 -14.53 -3.60
N LEU A 84 4.60 -14.58 -4.17
CA LEU A 84 5.84 -14.36 -3.41
C LEU A 84 5.89 -12.98 -2.76
N ALA A 85 5.50 -11.93 -3.49
CA ALA A 85 5.43 -10.58 -2.95
C ALA A 85 4.42 -10.49 -1.78
N GLY A 86 3.27 -11.18 -1.90
CA GLY A 86 2.29 -11.29 -0.82
C GLY A 86 2.83 -12.01 0.42
N CYS A 87 3.60 -13.08 0.23
CA CYS A 87 4.29 -13.77 1.33
C CYS A 87 5.30 -12.85 2.04
N MET A 88 6.12 -12.11 1.27
CA MET A 88 7.08 -11.16 1.83
C MET A 88 6.38 -10.06 2.63
N TRP A 89 5.26 -9.54 2.12
CA TRP A 89 4.47 -8.53 2.82
C TRP A 89 3.91 -9.04 4.15
N ALA A 90 3.38 -10.27 4.18
CA ALA A 90 2.84 -10.89 5.39
C ALA A 90 3.91 -11.11 6.46
N VAL A 91 5.09 -11.62 6.06
CA VAL A 91 6.22 -11.79 6.97
C VAL A 91 6.70 -10.44 7.49
N ALA A 92 6.83 -9.43 6.63
CA ALA A 92 7.23 -8.08 7.03
C ALA A 92 6.28 -7.48 8.08
N ASN A 93 4.96 -7.58 7.88
CA ASN A 93 3.96 -7.13 8.87
C ASN A 93 4.09 -7.87 10.20
N THR A 94 4.42 -9.16 10.16
CA THR A 94 4.63 -9.92 11.39
C THR A 94 5.88 -9.46 12.12
N LEU A 95 6.96 -9.13 11.38
CA LEU A 95 8.18 -8.58 11.96
C LEU A 95 7.98 -7.20 12.58
N THR A 96 7.13 -6.33 12.02
CA THR A 96 6.86 -5.01 12.62
C THR A 96 6.18 -5.14 13.98
N ILE A 97 5.27 -6.10 14.16
CA ILE A 97 4.65 -6.41 15.47
C ILE A 97 5.74 -6.72 16.51
N TYR A 98 6.69 -7.60 16.17
CA TYR A 98 7.79 -7.95 17.08
C TYR A 98 8.76 -6.80 17.31
N ALA A 99 9.04 -6.00 16.27
CA ALA A 99 9.88 -4.83 16.39
C ALA A 99 9.29 -3.81 17.36
N ILE A 100 7.99 -3.47 17.22
CA ILE A 100 7.32 -2.56 18.15
C ILE A 100 7.34 -3.13 19.57
N ARG A 101 7.09 -4.43 19.75
CA ARG A 101 7.11 -5.07 21.06
C ARG A 101 8.48 -5.01 21.73
N ASP A 102 9.56 -5.24 20.99
CA ASP A 102 10.89 -5.48 21.55
C ASP A 102 11.77 -4.22 21.62
N VAL A 103 11.55 -3.20 20.76
CA VAL A 103 12.31 -1.93 20.78
C VAL A 103 11.43 -0.67 20.86
N GLY A 104 10.11 -0.83 20.85
CA GLY A 104 9.18 0.31 20.83
C GLY A 104 9.04 0.93 19.44
N LEU A 105 7.96 1.69 19.26
CA LEU A 105 7.66 2.38 18.01
C LEU A 105 8.74 3.41 17.64
N SER A 106 9.39 4.02 18.65
CA SER A 106 10.40 5.06 18.48
C SER A 106 11.64 4.61 17.73
N ILE A 107 12.05 3.36 17.94
CA ILE A 107 13.20 2.76 17.26
C ILE A 107 12.74 2.00 16.02
N ALA A 108 11.62 1.28 16.10
CA ALA A 108 11.20 0.41 15.01
C ALA A 108 10.73 1.19 13.77
N PHE A 109 9.99 2.29 13.95
CA PHE A 109 9.38 3.04 12.86
C PHE A 109 10.38 3.62 11.85
N PRO A 110 11.45 4.34 12.27
CA PRO A 110 12.45 4.83 11.32
C PRO A 110 13.19 3.69 10.61
N LEU A 111 13.42 2.56 11.29
CA LEU A 111 14.18 1.44 10.75
C LEU A 111 13.43 0.71 9.63
N TRP A 112 12.14 0.40 9.77
CA TRP A 112 11.41 -0.27 8.67
C TRP A 112 11.05 0.68 7.53
N ASN A 113 11.01 2.00 7.77
CA ASN A 113 10.86 3.01 6.71
C ASN A 113 12.06 3.05 5.74
N SER A 114 13.14 2.33 6.04
CA SER A 114 14.19 1.97 5.07
C SER A 114 13.68 1.23 3.84
N ASN A 115 12.45 0.70 3.86
CA ASN A 115 11.78 0.16 2.67
C ASN A 115 11.84 1.11 1.47
N SER A 116 11.78 2.42 1.69
CA SER A 116 11.72 3.43 0.64
C SER A 116 13.10 3.64 0.03
N LEU A 117 14.17 3.57 0.84
CA LEU A 117 15.55 3.58 0.33
C LEU A 117 15.83 2.33 -0.48
N LEU A 118 15.38 1.17 -0.01
CA LEU A 118 15.55 -0.07 -0.75
C LEU A 118 14.72 -0.07 -2.04
N GLY A 119 13.53 0.52 -2.03
CA GLY A 119 12.75 0.78 -3.24
C GLY A 119 13.53 1.63 -4.25
N ILE A 120 14.16 2.71 -3.80
CA ILE A 120 15.03 3.56 -4.65
C ILE A 120 16.27 2.79 -5.12
N LEU A 121 16.90 2.02 -4.23
CA LEU A 121 18.08 1.21 -4.55
C LEU A 121 17.76 0.18 -5.63
N TRP A 122 16.66 -0.56 -5.49
CA TRP A 122 16.22 -1.53 -6.49
C TRP A 122 15.75 -0.84 -7.78
N GLY A 123 15.06 0.29 -7.67
CA GLY A 123 14.73 1.16 -8.81
C GLY A 123 15.98 1.52 -9.62
N PHE A 124 17.03 1.96 -8.93
CA PHE A 124 18.31 2.34 -9.53
C PHE A 124 19.07 1.15 -10.13
N LEU A 125 19.23 0.05 -9.38
CA LEU A 125 20.06 -1.10 -9.76
C LEU A 125 19.41 -2.01 -10.81
N LEU A 126 18.11 -2.26 -10.70
CA LEU A 126 17.42 -3.27 -11.52
C LEU A 126 16.60 -2.66 -12.67
N PHE A 127 16.15 -1.42 -12.51
CA PHE A 127 15.22 -0.78 -13.45
C PHE A 127 15.80 0.48 -14.11
N ASN A 128 17.08 0.77 -13.87
CA ASN A 128 17.79 1.96 -14.36
C ASN A 128 17.02 3.28 -14.09
N GLU A 129 16.22 3.33 -13.03
CA GLU A 129 15.60 4.57 -12.57
C GLU A 129 16.70 5.51 -12.06
N LEU A 130 16.57 6.82 -12.27
CA LEU A 130 17.53 7.84 -11.84
C LEU A 130 18.97 7.76 -12.43
N HIS A 131 19.30 6.77 -13.28
CA HIS A 131 20.63 6.65 -13.90
C HIS A 131 21.03 7.87 -14.74
N TYR A 132 20.06 8.50 -15.41
CA TYR A 132 20.26 9.70 -16.21
C TYR A 132 19.81 10.98 -15.49
N ALA A 133 19.63 10.91 -14.17
CA ALA A 133 19.24 12.06 -13.38
C ALA A 133 20.43 13.02 -13.23
N GLY A 134 20.25 14.29 -13.62
CA GLY A 134 21.26 15.31 -13.36
C GLY A 134 21.46 15.54 -11.85
N TRP A 135 22.61 16.11 -11.48
CA TRP A 135 23.00 16.35 -10.08
C TRP A 135 21.90 17.00 -9.21
N LYS A 136 21.15 17.97 -9.75
CA LYS A 136 20.03 18.63 -9.04
C LYS A 136 18.93 17.65 -8.60
N ARG A 137 18.68 16.60 -9.36
CA ARG A 137 17.67 15.58 -9.04
C ARG A 137 18.19 14.58 -8.02
N TRP A 138 19.46 14.21 -8.12
CA TRP A 138 20.15 13.43 -7.07
C TRP A 138 20.15 14.14 -5.72
N LEU A 139 20.40 15.46 -5.72
CA LEU A 139 20.23 16.27 -4.50
C LEU A 139 18.80 16.24 -3.97
N GLY A 140 17.80 16.27 -4.85
CA GLY A 140 16.39 16.14 -4.46
C GLY A 140 16.06 14.78 -3.84
N VAL A 141 16.60 13.69 -4.38
CA VAL A 141 16.41 12.33 -3.86
C VAL A 141 17.14 12.15 -2.51
N LEU A 142 18.40 12.57 -2.42
CA LEU A 142 19.18 12.50 -1.18
C LEU A 142 18.61 13.40 -0.09
N GLY A 143 18.31 14.66 -0.42
CA GLY A 143 17.68 15.59 0.51
C GLY A 143 16.29 15.12 0.95
N GLY A 144 15.51 14.57 0.01
CA GLY A 144 14.21 14.00 0.30
C GLY A 144 14.29 12.76 1.21
N ALA A 145 15.25 11.87 0.97
CA ALA A 145 15.53 10.73 1.83
C ALA A 145 15.91 11.17 3.25
N ILE A 146 16.83 12.12 3.39
CA ILE A 146 17.22 12.71 4.69
C ILE A 146 15.99 13.30 5.39
N GLY A 147 15.16 14.07 4.67
CA GLY A 147 13.92 14.61 5.19
C GLY A 147 12.97 13.53 5.69
N MET A 148 12.73 12.48 4.90
CA MET A 148 11.87 11.37 5.29
C MET A 148 12.34 10.68 6.58
N PHE A 149 13.63 10.36 6.68
CA PHE A 149 14.19 9.73 7.88
C PHE A 149 14.18 10.64 9.10
N SER A 150 14.51 11.92 8.91
CA SER A 150 14.50 12.90 9.99
C SER A 150 13.08 13.07 10.53
N GLY A 151 12.09 13.20 9.65
CA GLY A 151 10.68 13.29 10.02
C GLY A 151 10.17 12.02 10.71
N ALA A 152 10.51 10.84 10.17
CA ALA A 152 10.19 9.57 10.80
C ALA A 152 10.81 9.43 12.19
N THR A 153 12.06 9.85 12.36
CA THR A 153 12.76 9.82 13.67
C THR A 153 12.10 10.76 14.68
N LEU A 154 11.74 11.98 14.27
CA LEU A 154 11.03 12.94 15.14
C LEU A 154 9.68 12.38 15.60
N LEU A 155 8.89 11.81 14.68
CA LEU A 155 7.62 11.16 15.00
C LEU A 155 7.79 10.01 15.99
N ALA A 156 8.84 9.22 15.77
CA ALA A 156 9.13 8.06 16.57
C ALA A 156 9.54 8.47 18.00
N ILE A 157 10.37 9.52 18.16
CA ILE A 157 10.72 10.10 19.47
C ILE A 157 9.47 10.58 20.21
N ALA A 158 8.59 11.30 19.52
CA ALA A 158 7.34 11.82 20.10
C ALA A 158 6.37 10.72 20.57
N SER A 159 6.48 9.52 19.98
CA SER A 159 5.60 8.37 20.25
C SER A 159 6.23 7.35 21.21
N SER A 160 7.35 7.68 21.85
CA SER A 160 8.12 6.71 22.64
C SER A 160 7.40 6.26 23.93
N THR A 161 7.23 4.94 24.06
CA THR A 161 6.92 4.24 25.32
C THR A 161 8.15 3.40 25.69
N GLN A 162 8.42 3.23 26.99
CA GLN A 162 9.62 2.54 27.48
C GLN A 162 9.68 1.09 26.96
N ALA A 163 10.73 0.76 26.21
CA ALA A 163 10.98 -0.60 25.70
C ALA A 163 11.39 -1.54 26.84
N ALA A 164 10.99 -2.83 26.75
CA ALA A 164 11.38 -3.84 27.72
C ALA A 164 12.90 -4.14 27.64
N PRO A 165 13.64 -4.11 28.76
CA PRO A 165 15.08 -4.36 28.75
C PRO A 165 15.41 -5.79 28.27
N GLY A 166 16.40 -5.92 27.38
CA GLY A 166 17.02 -7.22 27.03
C GLY A 166 16.67 -7.84 25.66
N LYS A 167 15.72 -7.30 24.89
CA LYS A 167 15.36 -7.81 23.54
C LYS A 167 15.63 -6.84 22.39
N ALA A 168 16.36 -5.76 22.67
CA ALA A 168 16.55 -4.67 21.72
C ALA A 168 17.16 -5.11 20.38
N THR A 169 18.18 -5.98 20.41
CA THR A 169 18.81 -6.48 19.17
C THR A 169 17.82 -7.22 18.27
N LEU A 170 16.96 -8.06 18.84
CA LEU A 170 15.94 -8.80 18.07
C LEU A 170 14.91 -7.85 17.48
N GLY A 171 14.47 -6.83 18.23
CA GLY A 171 13.55 -5.82 17.71
C GLY A 171 14.14 -4.97 16.58
N VAL A 172 15.41 -4.58 16.68
CA VAL A 172 16.13 -3.87 15.60
C VAL A 172 16.23 -4.75 14.36
N LEU A 173 16.64 -6.01 14.51
CA LEU A 173 16.72 -6.96 13.41
C LEU A 173 15.35 -7.20 12.76
N ALA A 174 14.28 -7.29 13.55
CA ALA A 174 12.93 -7.42 13.04
C ALA A 174 12.49 -6.16 12.26
N ALA A 175 12.78 -4.95 12.75
CA ALA A 175 12.45 -3.71 12.06
C ALA A 175 13.19 -3.58 10.71
N LEU A 176 14.50 -3.87 10.70
CA LEU A 176 15.31 -3.88 9.48
C LEU A 176 14.85 -4.97 8.52
N GLY A 177 14.55 -6.18 9.03
CA GLY A 177 14.01 -7.29 8.24
C GLY A 177 12.68 -6.94 7.59
N ALA A 178 11.78 -6.27 8.31
CA ALA A 178 10.53 -5.75 7.75
C ALA A 178 10.79 -4.73 6.63
N GLY A 179 11.71 -3.78 6.86
CA GLY A 179 12.13 -2.80 5.86
C GLY A 179 12.71 -3.45 4.60
N VAL A 180 13.54 -4.48 4.75
CA VAL A 180 14.12 -5.25 3.65
C VAL A 180 13.07 -6.01 2.85
N LEU A 181 12.18 -6.72 3.53
CA LEU A 181 11.12 -7.49 2.87
C LEU A 181 10.14 -6.56 2.13
N TRP A 182 9.68 -5.48 2.75
CA TRP A 182 8.83 -4.50 2.07
C TRP A 182 9.54 -3.77 0.94
N GLY A 183 10.81 -3.39 1.10
CA GLY A 183 11.56 -2.76 0.01
C GLY A 183 11.77 -3.69 -1.18
N THR A 184 12.01 -4.98 -0.91
CA THR A 184 12.29 -5.99 -1.94
C THR A 184 11.03 -6.49 -2.63
N MET A 185 9.86 -6.48 -1.97
CA MET A 185 8.59 -6.87 -2.59
C MET A 185 8.18 -5.97 -3.77
N TYR A 186 8.75 -4.75 -3.86
CA TYR A 186 8.50 -3.84 -4.98
C TYR A 186 9.13 -4.33 -6.29
N ILE A 187 10.14 -5.20 -6.26
CA ILE A 187 10.75 -5.78 -7.47
C ILE A 187 9.70 -6.57 -8.29
N PRO A 188 8.96 -7.54 -7.71
CA PRO A 188 7.81 -8.16 -8.35
C PRO A 188 6.80 -7.19 -8.96
N TYR A 189 6.48 -6.08 -8.29
CA TYR A 189 5.51 -5.09 -8.77
C TYR A 189 5.97 -4.49 -10.09
N ARG A 190 7.21 -4.02 -10.10
CA ARG A 190 7.76 -3.35 -11.27
C ARG A 190 7.96 -4.29 -12.43
N LYS A 191 8.36 -5.53 -12.16
CA LYS A 191 8.41 -6.60 -13.16
C LYS A 191 7.04 -6.83 -13.81
N ALA A 192 5.98 -6.91 -13.02
CA ALA A 192 4.62 -7.06 -13.53
C ALA A 192 4.16 -5.86 -14.38
N TYR A 193 4.56 -4.64 -14.00
CA TYR A 193 4.13 -3.45 -14.74
C TYR A 193 4.92 -3.23 -16.03
N LEU A 194 6.20 -3.63 -16.06
CA LEU A 194 7.01 -3.61 -17.29
C LEU A 194 6.55 -4.65 -18.30
N THR A 195 5.98 -5.77 -17.86
CA THR A 195 5.37 -6.79 -18.75
C THR A 195 4.00 -6.38 -19.28
N GLY A 196 3.45 -5.24 -18.82
CA GLY A 196 2.16 -4.72 -19.25
C GLY A 196 0.97 -5.14 -18.38
N MET A 197 1.18 -6.00 -17.38
CA MET A 197 0.10 -6.47 -16.49
C MET A 197 -0.57 -5.32 -15.75
N ASN A 198 -1.89 -5.37 -15.65
CA ASN A 198 -2.64 -4.36 -14.93
C ASN A 198 -2.44 -4.52 -13.42
N PRO A 199 -2.24 -3.42 -12.66
CA PRO A 199 -2.17 -3.46 -11.20
C PRO A 199 -3.32 -4.23 -10.54
N LEU A 200 -4.55 -4.07 -11.05
CA LEU A 200 -5.74 -4.76 -10.55
C LEU A 200 -5.61 -6.29 -10.67
N SER A 201 -5.00 -6.79 -11.74
CA SER A 201 -4.77 -8.22 -11.96
C SER A 201 -3.68 -8.74 -11.02
N PHE A 202 -2.56 -8.02 -10.92
CA PHE A 202 -1.45 -8.44 -10.08
C PHE A 202 -1.84 -8.57 -8.60
N VAL A 203 -2.58 -7.58 -8.05
CA VAL A 203 -2.96 -7.62 -6.63
C VAL A 203 -3.94 -8.74 -6.26
N THR A 204 -4.71 -9.27 -7.22
CA THR A 204 -5.64 -10.38 -6.95
C THR A 204 -4.90 -11.66 -6.56
N PHE A 205 -3.72 -11.90 -7.13
CA PHE A 205 -2.87 -13.04 -6.76
C PHE A 205 -1.95 -12.72 -5.60
N PHE A 206 -1.55 -11.45 -5.45
CA PHE A 206 -0.78 -10.99 -4.28
C PHE A 206 -1.48 -11.35 -2.97
N THR A 207 -2.80 -11.15 -2.90
CA THR A 207 -3.54 -11.44 -1.67
C THR A 207 -3.64 -12.92 -1.30
N VAL A 208 -3.45 -13.82 -2.27
CA VAL A 208 -3.34 -15.25 -1.98
C VAL A 208 -2.10 -15.52 -1.13
N GLY A 209 -0.96 -14.93 -1.49
CA GLY A 209 0.27 -15.04 -0.71
C GLY A 209 0.14 -14.46 0.69
N GLU A 210 -0.53 -13.32 0.83
CA GLU A 210 -0.79 -12.70 2.13
C GLU A 210 -1.66 -13.59 3.02
N LEU A 211 -2.82 -14.03 2.51
CA LEU A 211 -3.80 -14.79 3.29
C LEU A 211 -3.23 -16.14 3.69
N LEU A 212 -2.57 -16.84 2.77
CA LEU A 212 -1.92 -18.13 3.07
C LEU A 212 -0.85 -17.96 4.14
N THR A 213 0.05 -16.99 3.97
CA THR A 213 1.15 -16.78 4.91
C THR A 213 0.64 -16.34 6.28
N MET A 214 -0.31 -15.40 6.35
CA MET A 214 -0.87 -14.97 7.63
C MET A 214 -1.69 -16.05 8.31
N THR A 215 -2.38 -16.91 7.55
CA THR A 215 -3.07 -18.08 8.12
C THR A 215 -2.07 -19.07 8.71
N VAL A 216 -1.01 -19.40 7.99
CA VAL A 216 0.06 -20.28 8.46
C VAL A 216 0.73 -19.71 9.71
N LEU A 217 1.05 -18.42 9.72
CA LEU A 217 1.66 -17.76 10.88
C LEU A 217 0.69 -17.72 12.07
N ALA A 218 -0.58 -17.35 11.86
CA ALA A 218 -1.56 -17.30 12.93
C ALA A 218 -1.80 -18.68 13.56
N VAL A 219 -2.00 -19.71 12.74
CA VAL A 219 -2.18 -21.09 13.22
C VAL A 219 -0.90 -21.61 13.86
N GLY A 220 0.28 -21.33 13.28
CA GLY A 220 1.57 -21.77 13.81
C GLY A 220 1.92 -21.16 15.16
N TYR A 221 1.63 -19.87 15.37
CA TYR A 221 1.94 -19.18 16.63
C TYR A 221 0.90 -19.39 17.73
N ARG A 222 -0.39 -19.51 17.38
CA ARG A 222 -1.48 -19.60 18.37
C ARG A 222 -2.10 -20.98 18.52
N GLY A 223 -1.95 -21.84 17.51
CA GLY A 223 -2.75 -23.04 17.36
C GLY A 223 -4.15 -22.74 16.80
N ALA A 224 -4.73 -23.71 16.09
CA ALA A 224 -6.02 -23.53 15.41
C ALA A 224 -7.20 -23.33 16.39
N VAL A 225 -7.23 -24.08 17.49
CA VAL A 225 -8.33 -24.02 18.47
C VAL A 225 -8.34 -22.69 19.25
N PRO A 226 -7.21 -22.23 19.84
CA PRO A 226 -7.19 -20.93 20.52
C PRO A 226 -7.49 -19.75 19.58
N LEU A 227 -6.98 -19.79 18.35
CA LEU A 227 -7.28 -18.78 17.33
C LEU A 227 -8.78 -18.73 17.02
N TRP A 228 -9.42 -19.88 16.86
CA TRP A 228 -10.87 -19.95 16.63
C TRP A 228 -11.64 -19.33 17.79
N HIS A 229 -11.31 -19.68 19.04
CA HIS A 229 -11.98 -19.08 20.20
C HIS A 229 -11.81 -17.56 20.26
N GLU A 230 -10.63 -17.04 19.96
CA GLU A 230 -10.37 -15.60 19.92
C GLU A 230 -11.20 -14.90 18.83
N LEU A 231 -11.26 -15.47 17.63
CA LEU A 231 -12.12 -14.97 16.54
C LEU A 231 -13.60 -14.93 16.94
N GLN A 232 -14.07 -15.96 17.67
CA GLN A 232 -15.45 -16.00 18.15
C GLN A 232 -15.72 -14.97 19.26
N SER A 233 -14.75 -14.74 20.16
CA SER A 233 -14.89 -13.69 21.18
C SER A 233 -14.84 -12.28 20.57
N SER A 234 -14.13 -12.10 19.46
CA SER A 234 -13.89 -10.80 18.81
C SER A 234 -14.88 -10.50 17.67
N ARG A 235 -16.00 -11.22 17.57
CA ARG A 235 -17.01 -11.06 16.51
C ARG A 235 -17.50 -9.61 16.34
N SER A 236 -17.64 -8.88 17.45
CA SER A 236 -18.13 -7.50 17.46
C SER A 236 -17.18 -6.49 16.81
N VAL A 237 -15.90 -6.84 16.66
CA VAL A 237 -14.85 -5.96 16.09
C VAL A 237 -14.38 -6.42 14.71
N LEU A 238 -14.78 -7.61 14.25
CA LEU A 238 -14.43 -8.15 12.93
C LEU A 238 -14.73 -7.17 11.80
N PHE A 239 -15.92 -6.53 11.85
CA PHE A 239 -16.32 -5.53 10.86
C PHE A 239 -15.29 -4.40 10.72
N TRP A 240 -14.87 -3.80 11.84
CA TRP A 240 -13.95 -2.65 11.85
C TRP A 240 -12.55 -3.02 11.36
N LEU A 241 -12.03 -4.17 11.78
CA LEU A 241 -10.73 -4.67 11.31
C LEU A 241 -10.75 -5.01 9.83
N MET A 242 -11.79 -5.72 9.36
CA MET A 242 -11.93 -6.04 7.94
C MET A 242 -12.15 -4.79 7.10
N LEU A 243 -12.87 -3.80 7.62
CA LEU A 243 -13.04 -2.50 6.96
C LEU A 243 -11.72 -1.75 6.86
N GLY A 244 -10.88 -1.76 7.89
CA GLY A 244 -9.53 -1.21 7.85
C GLY A 244 -8.70 -1.84 6.72
N GLY A 245 -8.71 -3.18 6.61
CA GLY A 245 -8.07 -3.89 5.50
C GLY A 245 -8.64 -3.53 4.13
N PHE A 246 -9.97 -3.36 4.02
CA PHE A 246 -10.62 -2.97 2.78
C PHE A 246 -10.23 -1.55 2.33
N VAL A 247 -10.26 -0.58 3.25
CA VAL A 247 -9.86 0.82 3.01
C VAL A 247 -8.38 0.88 2.63
N TRP A 248 -7.53 0.07 3.28
CA TRP A 248 -6.12 -0.05 2.96
C TRP A 248 -5.89 -0.48 1.50
N VAL A 249 -6.68 -1.42 0.98
CA VAL A 249 -6.58 -1.88 -0.42
C VAL A 249 -6.84 -0.76 -1.42
N LEU A 250 -7.75 0.18 -1.13
CA LEU A 250 -7.96 1.33 -2.02
C LEU A 250 -6.70 2.20 -2.10
N GLY A 251 -6.02 2.40 -0.98
CA GLY A 251 -4.73 3.09 -0.94
C GLY A 251 -3.61 2.33 -1.65
N ASP A 252 -3.51 1.02 -1.40
CA ASP A 252 -2.53 0.15 -2.07
C ASP A 252 -2.74 0.14 -3.59
N LEU A 253 -3.98 0.03 -4.09
CA LEU A 253 -4.28 0.10 -5.52
C LEU A 253 -3.77 1.41 -6.15
N PHE A 254 -4.00 2.55 -5.49
CA PHE A 254 -3.47 3.82 -5.96
C PHE A 254 -1.93 3.87 -5.90
N GLN A 255 -1.31 3.30 -4.87
CA GLN A 255 0.15 3.19 -4.78
C GLN A 255 0.72 2.34 -5.91
N GLN A 256 0.02 1.27 -6.29
CA GLN A 256 0.40 0.40 -7.41
C GLN A 256 0.31 1.12 -8.75
N TYR A 257 -0.75 1.92 -8.99
CA TYR A 257 -0.84 2.78 -10.17
C TYR A 257 0.23 3.89 -10.18
N ALA A 258 0.55 4.47 -9.02
CA ALA A 258 1.65 5.41 -8.91
C ALA A 258 2.97 4.74 -9.32
N THR A 259 3.25 3.57 -8.78
CA THR A 259 4.46 2.78 -9.09
C THR A 259 4.51 2.38 -10.58
N LYS A 260 3.37 2.05 -11.19
CA LYS A 260 3.28 1.76 -12.64
C LYS A 260 3.72 2.97 -13.47
N TYR A 261 3.17 4.16 -13.19
CA TYR A 261 3.35 5.33 -14.07
C TYR A 261 4.54 6.23 -13.73
N VAL A 262 5.01 6.27 -12.49
CA VAL A 262 6.15 7.12 -12.06
C VAL A 262 7.37 6.34 -11.56
N GLY A 263 7.27 5.01 -11.47
CA GLY A 263 8.36 4.12 -11.01
C GLY A 263 8.34 3.86 -9.50
N ILE A 264 9.12 2.87 -9.05
CA ILE A 264 9.18 2.51 -7.61
C ILE A 264 9.79 3.66 -6.82
N SER A 265 10.87 4.26 -7.34
CA SER A 265 11.65 5.29 -6.64
C SER A 265 10.85 6.55 -6.32
N ARG A 266 9.70 6.77 -6.97
CA ARG A 266 8.85 7.97 -6.80
C ARG A 266 7.45 7.63 -6.28
N GLY A 267 6.87 6.52 -6.76
CA GLY A 267 5.51 6.12 -6.39
C GLY A 267 5.39 5.76 -4.91
N ILE A 268 6.36 5.02 -4.37
CA ILE A 268 6.36 4.59 -2.97
C ILE A 268 6.59 5.76 -1.99
N PRO A 269 7.56 6.68 -2.22
CA PRO A 269 7.67 7.86 -1.37
C PRO A 269 6.39 8.71 -1.36
N LEU A 270 5.70 8.90 -2.49
CA LEU A 270 4.45 9.66 -2.53
C LEU A 270 3.36 9.09 -1.61
N SER A 271 3.22 7.77 -1.54
CA SER A 271 2.24 7.13 -0.66
C SER A 271 2.58 7.30 0.83
N ASN A 272 3.83 7.60 1.19
CA ASN A 272 4.22 7.91 2.57
C ASN A 272 3.71 9.28 3.05
N THR A 273 2.98 10.03 2.21
CA THR A 273 2.12 11.12 2.67
C THR A 273 0.94 10.62 3.52
N ASN A 274 0.74 9.29 3.61
CA ASN A 274 -0.21 8.65 4.52
C ASN A 274 -0.11 9.12 5.96
N GLN A 275 1.09 9.43 6.44
CA GLN A 275 1.32 9.91 7.80
C GLN A 275 0.62 11.23 8.09
N LEU A 276 0.49 12.12 7.10
CA LEU A 276 -0.27 13.36 7.28
C LEU A 276 -1.74 13.06 7.51
N TRP A 277 -2.29 12.09 6.78
CA TRP A 277 -3.69 11.69 6.91
C TRP A 277 -3.93 10.92 8.21
N GLY A 278 -3.05 10.00 8.59
CA GLY A 278 -3.07 9.33 9.89
C GLY A 278 -3.00 10.34 11.03
N LEU A 279 -2.14 11.37 10.92
CA LEU A 279 -2.07 12.48 11.88
C LEU A 279 -3.38 13.27 11.94
N LEU A 280 -4.00 13.61 10.80
CA LEU A 280 -5.27 14.33 10.79
C LEU A 280 -6.37 13.53 11.52
N TRP A 281 -6.44 12.22 11.28
CA TRP A 281 -7.35 11.34 12.01
C TRP A 281 -7.02 11.29 13.51
N GLY A 282 -5.76 11.04 13.88
CA GLY A 282 -5.32 10.97 15.28
C GLY A 282 -5.57 12.27 16.05
N LEU A 283 -5.20 13.42 15.47
CA LEU A 283 -5.29 14.74 16.09
C LEU A 283 -6.72 15.26 16.17
N LEU A 284 -7.44 15.26 15.04
CA LEU A 284 -8.73 15.96 14.91
C LEU A 284 -9.93 15.09 15.26
N VAL A 285 -9.83 13.78 15.00
CA VAL A 285 -10.96 12.85 15.19
C VAL A 285 -10.87 12.15 16.52
N PHE A 286 -9.70 11.55 16.81
CA PHE A 286 -9.47 10.78 18.03
C PHE A 286 -8.90 11.61 19.18
N HIS A 287 -8.45 12.83 18.91
CA HIS A 287 -7.90 13.75 19.90
C HIS A 287 -6.70 13.19 20.69
N GLU A 288 -5.86 12.39 20.04
CA GLU A 288 -4.76 11.63 20.66
C GLU A 288 -3.71 12.50 21.39
N LEU A 289 -3.61 13.78 21.03
CA LEU A 289 -2.67 14.71 21.65
C LEU A 289 -3.33 15.65 22.68
N ARG A 290 -4.61 15.50 23.01
CA ARG A 290 -5.25 16.37 24.01
C ARG A 290 -4.53 16.24 25.36
N GLY A 291 -4.03 17.36 25.89
CA GLY A 291 -3.26 17.42 27.14
C GLY A 291 -1.76 17.17 26.98
N ALA A 292 -1.27 16.83 25.79
CA ALA A 292 0.17 16.73 25.53
C ALA A 292 0.84 18.12 25.57
N GLY A 293 2.09 18.16 26.04
CA GLY A 293 2.87 19.41 26.07
C GLY A 293 3.14 19.96 24.67
N GLN A 294 3.34 21.28 24.56
CA GLN A 294 3.59 21.98 23.29
C GLN A 294 4.75 21.37 22.48
N ARG A 295 5.76 20.83 23.17
CA ARG A 295 6.89 20.12 22.55
C ARG A 295 6.45 18.88 21.76
N VAL A 296 5.56 18.06 22.30
CA VAL A 296 5.06 16.85 21.63
C VAL A 296 4.26 17.21 20.38
N TYR A 297 3.44 18.28 20.45
CA TYR A 297 2.74 18.79 19.28
C TYR A 297 3.70 19.23 18.17
N LEU A 298 4.77 19.97 18.52
CA LEU A 298 5.78 20.41 17.57
C LEU A 298 6.54 19.22 16.96
N GLU A 299 6.88 18.21 17.75
CA GLU A 299 7.58 17.01 17.28
C GLU A 299 6.69 16.17 16.32
N VAL A 300 5.41 15.97 16.65
CA VAL A 300 4.48 15.20 15.81
C VAL A 300 4.10 15.96 14.53
N ILE A 301 3.72 17.23 14.63
CA ILE A 301 3.34 18.02 13.46
C ILE A 301 4.57 18.29 12.59
N GLY A 302 5.67 18.73 13.20
CA GLY A 302 6.93 19.01 12.51
C GLY A 302 7.51 17.76 11.85
N GLY A 303 7.56 16.63 12.55
CA GLY A 303 8.03 15.36 12.00
C GLY A 303 7.20 14.90 10.80
N SER A 304 5.87 15.01 10.89
CA SER A 304 4.97 14.64 9.78
C SER A 304 5.13 15.54 8.56
N ILE A 305 5.28 16.85 8.75
CA ILE A 305 5.53 17.81 7.66
C ILE A 305 6.87 17.54 7.00
N VAL A 306 7.95 17.39 7.79
CA VAL A 306 9.30 17.12 7.28
C VAL A 306 9.32 15.81 6.48
N MET A 307 8.64 14.77 6.98
CA MET A 307 8.54 13.50 6.27
C MET A 307 7.79 13.63 4.94
N ALA A 308 6.66 14.33 4.93
CA ALA A 308 5.88 14.57 3.72
C ALA A 308 6.62 15.43 2.69
N LEU A 309 7.32 16.47 3.13
CA LEU A 309 8.16 17.30 2.25
C LEU A 309 9.30 16.47 1.66
N GLY A 310 9.91 15.58 2.45
CA GLY A 310 10.92 14.64 1.98
C GLY A 310 10.36 13.73 0.87
N ALA A 311 9.20 13.13 1.10
CA ALA A 311 8.50 12.29 0.12
C ALA A 311 8.20 13.05 -1.19
N VAL A 312 7.68 14.28 -1.09
CA VAL A 312 7.38 15.14 -2.25
C VAL A 312 8.65 15.53 -2.99
N ALA A 313 9.75 15.83 -2.29
CA ALA A 313 11.03 16.15 -2.92
C ALA A 313 11.58 14.99 -3.77
N ILE A 314 11.48 13.74 -3.27
CA ILE A 314 11.83 12.55 -4.04
C ILE A 314 10.90 12.41 -5.25
N ALA A 315 9.59 12.59 -5.05
CA ALA A 315 8.60 12.42 -6.10
C ALA A 315 8.74 13.41 -7.27
N LEU A 316 9.06 14.67 -6.96
CA LEU A 316 9.23 15.74 -7.94
C LEU A 316 10.56 15.65 -8.70
N SER A 317 11.44 14.71 -8.35
CA SER A 317 12.64 14.37 -9.12
C SER A 317 12.28 13.62 -10.42
N SER A 318 11.56 14.31 -11.33
CA SER A 318 10.95 13.76 -12.55
C SER A 318 11.83 12.80 -13.37
N ALA A 319 11.19 11.83 -14.03
CA ALA A 319 11.84 10.94 -14.99
C ALA A 319 12.21 11.71 -16.27
N THR A 320 13.44 11.55 -16.77
CA THR A 320 13.81 12.07 -18.10
C THR A 320 13.17 11.22 -19.20
N GLU A 321 13.05 11.77 -20.41
CA GLU A 321 12.65 11.00 -21.60
C GLU A 321 13.57 9.78 -21.84
N ARG A 322 14.85 9.90 -21.46
CA ARG A 322 15.84 8.80 -21.50
C ARG A 322 15.52 7.66 -20.53
N GLU A 323 15.01 7.97 -19.34
CA GLU A 323 14.57 6.96 -18.36
C GLU A 323 13.36 6.19 -18.92
N HIS A 324 12.42 6.87 -19.57
CA HIS A 324 11.28 6.20 -20.19
C HIS A 324 11.70 5.30 -21.37
N ALA A 325 12.70 5.70 -22.16
CA ALA A 325 13.27 4.84 -23.19
C ALA A 325 13.88 3.56 -22.58
N SER A 326 14.65 3.70 -21.50
CA SER A 326 15.20 2.53 -20.77
C SER A 326 14.10 1.60 -20.23
N TRP A 327 12.93 2.14 -19.84
CA TRP A 327 11.80 1.32 -19.42
C TRP A 327 11.17 0.57 -20.58
N GLN A 328 11.08 1.18 -21.76
CA GLN A 328 10.61 0.50 -22.98
C GLN A 328 11.57 -0.64 -23.36
N ASP A 329 12.88 -0.40 -23.35
CA ASP A 329 13.85 -1.44 -23.63
C ASP A 329 13.78 -2.59 -22.60
N ALA A 330 13.55 -2.27 -21.33
CA ALA A 330 13.36 -3.28 -20.29
C ALA A 330 12.08 -4.10 -20.49
N ALA A 331 10.98 -3.42 -20.84
CA ALA A 331 9.71 -4.06 -21.15
C ALA A 331 9.82 -4.99 -22.36
N ASP A 332 10.51 -4.57 -23.42
CA ASP A 332 10.74 -5.37 -24.63
C ASP A 332 11.62 -6.60 -24.34
N ARG A 333 12.70 -6.43 -23.55
CA ARG A 333 13.53 -7.57 -23.11
C ARG A 333 12.74 -8.58 -22.31
N GLU A 334 11.89 -8.11 -21.41
CA GLU A 334 11.07 -8.98 -20.57
C GLU A 334 10.00 -9.69 -21.40
N GLY A 335 9.38 -8.96 -22.34
CA GLY A 335 8.44 -9.54 -23.32
C GLY A 335 9.08 -10.66 -24.13
N GLN A 336 10.29 -10.43 -24.67
CA GLN A 336 11.05 -11.45 -25.39
C GLN A 336 11.42 -12.64 -24.51
N ARG A 337 11.84 -12.40 -23.26
CA ARG A 337 12.27 -13.46 -22.32
C ARG A 337 11.16 -14.45 -22.00
N TYR A 338 9.92 -13.99 -21.87
CA TYR A 338 8.77 -14.83 -21.51
C TYR A 338 7.81 -15.09 -22.67
N GLY A 339 8.15 -14.68 -23.89
CA GLY A 339 7.30 -14.87 -25.08
C GLY A 339 5.98 -14.11 -25.01
N ILE A 340 5.94 -12.96 -24.34
CA ILE A 340 4.75 -12.11 -24.21
C ILE A 340 4.57 -11.32 -25.50
N GLU A 341 3.32 -11.15 -25.95
CA GLU A 341 3.04 -10.40 -27.15
C GLU A 341 3.45 -8.92 -27.04
N ASN A 342 4.24 -8.43 -27.99
CA ASN A 342 4.73 -7.04 -27.99
C ASN A 342 3.58 -6.02 -27.97
N GLY A 343 2.46 -6.33 -28.61
CA GLY A 343 1.26 -5.49 -28.59
C GLY A 343 0.69 -5.34 -27.17
N TYR A 344 0.71 -6.41 -26.37
CA TYR A 344 0.27 -6.41 -24.98
C TYR A 344 1.17 -5.56 -24.10
N VAL A 345 2.48 -5.80 -24.19
CA VAL A 345 3.49 -5.05 -23.43
C VAL A 345 3.38 -3.56 -23.72
N ARG A 346 3.32 -3.17 -25.00
CA ARG A 346 3.21 -1.77 -25.41
C ARG A 346 1.90 -1.13 -24.99
N ALA A 347 0.78 -1.82 -25.16
CA ALA A 347 -0.53 -1.31 -24.72
C ALA A 347 -0.56 -1.10 -23.20
N GLY A 348 -0.05 -2.05 -22.42
CA GLY A 348 0.03 -1.96 -20.96
C GLY A 348 0.88 -0.80 -20.46
N MET A 349 2.03 -0.56 -21.11
CA MET A 349 2.91 0.58 -20.84
C MET A 349 2.27 1.92 -21.19
N GLU A 350 1.38 1.94 -22.18
CA GLU A 350 0.67 3.15 -22.61
C GLU A 350 -0.68 3.38 -21.90
N GLY A 351 -1.06 2.48 -21.00
CA GLY A 351 -2.37 2.47 -20.33
C GLY A 351 -3.51 2.35 -21.34
N ARG A 352 -3.32 1.50 -22.35
CA ARG A 352 -4.26 1.22 -23.45
C ARG A 352 -4.72 -0.24 -23.40
N GLU A 353 -5.84 -0.51 -24.08
CA GLU A 353 -6.36 -1.87 -24.18
C GLU A 353 -5.52 -2.72 -25.14
N PHE A 354 -5.37 -3.99 -24.80
CA PHE A 354 -4.86 -5.02 -25.69
C PHE A 354 -5.94 -6.08 -25.91
N GLY A 355 -6.38 -6.27 -27.16
CA GLY A 355 -7.51 -7.14 -27.52
C GLY A 355 -8.89 -6.48 -27.31
N VAL A 356 -9.85 -6.73 -28.22
CA VAL A 356 -11.11 -5.96 -28.38
C VAL A 356 -12.29 -6.50 -27.55
N GLU A 357 -12.11 -7.50 -26.69
CA GLU A 357 -13.28 -8.04 -25.98
C GLU A 357 -13.72 -7.14 -24.83
N ALA A 358 -14.77 -6.35 -25.09
CA ALA A 358 -15.60 -5.74 -24.08
C ALA A 358 -16.30 -6.85 -23.27
N THR A 359 -15.58 -7.43 -22.31
CA THR A 359 -16.13 -8.48 -21.46
C THR A 359 -17.20 -7.89 -20.56
N ARG A 360 -18.46 -8.27 -20.79
CA ARG A 360 -19.56 -8.00 -19.84
C ARG A 360 -19.24 -8.65 -18.49
N ARG A 361 -19.69 -8.03 -17.40
CA ARG A 361 -19.58 -8.63 -16.06
C ARG A 361 -20.23 -10.01 -16.05
N THR A 362 -19.46 -10.98 -15.58
CA THR A 362 -19.85 -12.38 -15.47
C THR A 362 -20.66 -12.61 -14.18
N LEU A 363 -21.29 -13.79 -14.07
CA LEU A 363 -21.95 -14.20 -12.83
C LEU A 363 -20.95 -14.28 -11.65
N LEU A 364 -19.71 -14.69 -11.92
CA LEU A 364 -18.64 -14.70 -10.91
C LEU A 364 -18.38 -13.29 -10.34
N ASP A 365 -18.39 -12.26 -11.20
CA ASP A 365 -18.17 -10.88 -10.76
C ASP A 365 -19.27 -10.44 -9.78
N TRP A 366 -20.53 -10.74 -10.10
CA TRP A 366 -21.65 -10.43 -9.23
C TRP A 366 -21.65 -11.25 -7.93
N LEU A 367 -21.20 -12.51 -7.97
CA LEU A 367 -21.02 -13.32 -6.76
C LEU A 367 -19.91 -12.76 -5.86
N LEU A 368 -18.79 -12.31 -6.41
CA LEU A 368 -17.70 -11.70 -5.63
C LEU A 368 -18.15 -10.39 -4.97
N ILE A 369 -18.80 -9.52 -5.75
CA ILE A 369 -19.30 -8.23 -5.26
C ILE A 369 -20.40 -8.47 -4.22
N GLY A 370 -21.45 -9.22 -4.58
CA GLY A 370 -22.59 -9.50 -3.71
C GLY A 370 -22.20 -10.28 -2.46
N GLY A 371 -21.30 -11.25 -2.58
CA GLY A 371 -20.77 -12.02 -1.45
C GLY A 371 -19.97 -11.15 -0.49
N THR A 372 -19.10 -10.29 -1.01
CA THR A 372 -18.35 -9.32 -0.19
C THR A 372 -19.30 -8.36 0.53
N SER A 373 -20.27 -7.79 -0.19
CA SER A 373 -21.28 -6.92 0.39
C SER A 373 -22.11 -7.63 1.47
N ALA A 374 -22.54 -8.87 1.23
CA ALA A 374 -23.30 -9.65 2.20
C ALA A 374 -22.50 -9.93 3.48
N ILE A 375 -21.22 -10.27 3.36
CA ILE A 375 -20.32 -10.45 4.51
C ILE A 375 -20.20 -9.16 5.31
N PHE A 376 -19.92 -8.02 4.66
CA PHE A 376 -19.82 -6.74 5.36
C PHE A 376 -21.14 -6.32 6.00
N MET A 377 -22.30 -6.54 5.35
CA MET A 377 -23.61 -6.26 5.94
C MET A 377 -23.89 -7.15 7.16
N ALA A 378 -23.58 -8.44 7.09
CA ALA A 378 -23.76 -9.38 8.20
C ALA A 378 -22.86 -9.01 9.39
N LEU A 379 -21.59 -8.68 9.13
CA LEU A 379 -20.65 -8.24 10.16
C LEU A 379 -21.04 -6.87 10.74
N ALA A 380 -21.54 -5.93 9.92
CA ALA A 380 -22.01 -4.64 10.38
C ALA A 380 -23.22 -4.77 11.31
N ALA A 381 -24.13 -5.71 11.06
CA ALA A 381 -25.31 -5.94 11.89
C ALA A 381 -24.97 -6.42 13.32
N ILE A 382 -23.82 -7.08 13.49
CA ILE A 382 -23.31 -7.54 14.80
C ILE A 382 -22.21 -6.63 15.37
N ALA A 383 -21.74 -5.67 14.59
CA ALA A 383 -20.67 -4.77 14.99
C ALA A 383 -21.15 -3.86 16.12
N ARG A 384 -20.28 -3.65 17.11
CA ARG A 384 -20.51 -2.63 18.14
C ARG A 384 -19.58 -1.46 17.89
N LEU A 385 -20.10 -0.24 17.99
CA LEU A 385 -19.24 0.93 18.03
C LEU A 385 -18.54 0.93 19.40
N PRO A 386 -17.21 0.81 19.46
CA PRO A 386 -16.48 0.92 20.70
C PRO A 386 -16.58 2.36 21.22
N SER A 387 -16.58 2.53 22.53
CA SER A 387 -16.74 3.82 23.20
C SER A 387 -15.46 4.66 23.09
N VAL A 388 -15.18 5.17 21.89
CA VAL A 388 -14.11 6.13 21.63
C VAL A 388 -14.73 7.51 21.47
N ASN A 389 -14.11 8.54 22.04
CA ASN A 389 -14.58 9.92 21.92
C ASN A 389 -14.21 10.47 20.53
N ILE A 390 -15.12 10.31 19.58
CA ILE A 390 -14.92 10.66 18.16
C ILE A 390 -15.52 12.04 17.88
N HIS A 391 -14.72 12.95 17.31
CA HIS A 391 -15.25 14.21 16.77
C HIS A 391 -15.95 14.00 15.43
N MET A 392 -17.26 13.76 15.46
CA MET A 392 -18.04 13.44 14.25
C MET A 392 -17.89 14.48 13.13
N GLY A 393 -17.81 15.78 13.45
CA GLY A 393 -17.62 16.82 12.44
C GLY A 393 -16.30 16.68 11.66
N TRP A 394 -15.22 16.31 12.32
CA TRP A 394 -13.92 16.11 11.66
C TRP A 394 -13.87 14.76 10.95
N ALA A 395 -14.47 13.72 11.55
CA ALA A 395 -14.58 12.40 10.92
C ALA A 395 -15.33 12.49 9.58
N VAL A 396 -16.47 13.19 9.54
CA VAL A 396 -17.25 13.42 8.31
C VAL A 396 -16.45 14.24 7.29
N THR A 397 -15.79 15.32 7.74
CA THR A 397 -15.01 16.20 6.85
C THR A 397 -13.84 15.45 6.19
N ILE A 398 -13.06 14.72 6.97
CA ILE A 398 -11.90 13.96 6.45
C ILE A 398 -12.37 12.82 5.55
N THR A 399 -13.43 12.11 5.94
CA THR A 399 -14.02 11.05 5.10
C THR A 399 -14.54 11.60 3.77
N ALA A 400 -15.23 12.75 3.79
CA ALA A 400 -15.71 13.40 2.57
C ALA A 400 -14.56 13.82 1.66
N ALA A 401 -13.47 14.35 2.23
CA ALA A 401 -12.26 14.69 1.47
C ALA A 401 -11.62 13.43 0.84
N MET A 402 -11.52 12.33 1.58
CA MET A 402 -11.02 11.05 1.05
C MET A 402 -11.89 10.49 -0.09
N LEU A 403 -13.22 10.56 0.06
CA LEU A 403 -14.17 10.13 -0.97
C LEU A 403 -14.11 11.03 -2.22
N ALA A 404 -13.94 12.33 -2.05
CA ALA A 404 -13.73 13.25 -3.16
C ALA A 404 -12.42 12.93 -3.92
N LEU A 405 -11.33 12.64 -3.18
CA LEU A 405 -10.07 12.18 -3.77
C LEU A 405 -10.21 10.85 -4.52
N LEU A 406 -10.94 9.88 -3.96
CA LEU A 406 -11.27 8.62 -4.65
C LEU A 406 -12.03 8.87 -5.94
N GLY A 407 -13.07 9.72 -5.89
CA GLY A 407 -13.88 10.07 -7.05
C GLY A 407 -13.05 10.74 -8.14
N TRP A 408 -12.28 11.78 -7.80
CA TRP A 408 -11.43 12.48 -8.76
C TRP A 408 -10.33 11.59 -9.32
N CYS A 409 -9.66 10.79 -8.50
CA CYS A 409 -8.59 9.89 -8.95
C CYS A 409 -9.14 8.75 -9.81
N GLY A 410 -10.29 8.18 -9.42
CA GLY A 410 -11.01 7.20 -10.22
C GLY A 410 -11.45 7.74 -11.58
N ILE A 411 -11.99 8.97 -11.62
CA ILE A 411 -12.36 9.64 -12.88
C ILE A 411 -11.12 9.92 -13.75
N ALA A 412 -10.02 10.37 -13.14
CA ALA A 412 -8.77 10.62 -13.87
C ALA A 412 -8.18 9.32 -14.45
N LEU A 413 -8.15 8.24 -13.66
CA LEU A 413 -7.76 6.90 -14.13
C LEU A 413 -8.66 6.43 -15.27
N TRP A 414 -9.97 6.59 -15.13
CA TRP A 414 -10.91 6.19 -16.17
C TRP A 414 -10.79 7.02 -17.45
N ARG A 415 -10.65 8.34 -17.36
CA ARG A 415 -10.52 9.22 -18.54
C ARG A 415 -9.21 8.95 -19.28
N THR A 416 -8.12 8.75 -18.54
CA THR A 416 -6.80 8.59 -19.14
C THR A 416 -6.57 7.16 -19.62
N THR A 417 -6.98 6.15 -18.85
CA THR A 417 -6.64 4.74 -19.09
C THR A 417 -7.84 3.84 -19.24
N ARG A 418 -9.05 4.27 -18.86
CA ARG A 418 -10.23 3.40 -18.70
C ARG A 418 -10.02 2.26 -17.70
N PHE A 419 -9.11 2.47 -16.75
CA PHE A 419 -8.53 1.45 -15.86
C PHE A 419 -7.76 0.34 -16.61
N ARG A 420 -7.30 0.62 -17.83
CA ARG A 420 -6.63 -0.34 -18.71
C ARG A 420 -5.12 -0.38 -18.53
#